data_AF-A0A536LY13-F1
#
_entry.id   AF-A0A536LY13-F1
#
_cell.length_a   1.000
_cell.length_b   1.000
_cell.length_c   1.000
_cell.angle_alpha   90.00
_cell.angle_beta   90.00
_cell.angle_gamma   90.00
#
_symmetry.space_group_name_H-M   'P 1'
#
loop_
_entity.id
_entity.type
_entity.pdbx_description
1 polymer ?
#
loop_
_entity_poly.entity_id
_entity_poly.type
_entity_poly.pdbx_seq_one_letter_code
_entity_poly.pdbx_strand_id
1 'polypeptide(L)' 'MGFLSRTKDKEKEEDAIEPAPCPHTALVQRWDLPEDMGNKEKATYVCDACGGRFNYEQAREFMERPSLPIS' A
#
# COMPACT_ATOMS: atom_id res chain seq x y z
N MET A 1 -5.59 32.84 -35.45
CA MET A 1 -6.37 32.54 -34.22
C MET A 1 -6.08 31.08 -33.89
N GLY A 2 -5.04 30.71 -33.16
CA GLY A 2 -4.85 30.93 -31.71
C GLY A 2 -5.19 29.62 -30.97
N PHE A 3 -4.20 28.71 -30.85
CA PHE A 3 -4.27 27.40 -30.19
C PHE A 3 -4.52 27.53 -28.69
N LEU A 4 -5.33 26.65 -28.08
CA LEU A 4 -5.17 26.25 -26.67
C LEU A 4 -5.64 24.80 -26.44
N SER A 5 -4.65 23.90 -26.38
CA SER A 5 -4.71 22.56 -25.84
C SER A 5 -5.08 22.59 -24.35
N ARG A 6 -6.02 21.74 -23.91
CA ARG A 6 -6.40 21.60 -22.49
C ARG A 6 -6.06 20.20 -22.00
N THR A 7 -4.79 19.97 -21.70
CA THR A 7 -4.35 18.83 -20.87
C THR A 7 -4.53 19.22 -19.41
N LYS A 8 -5.54 18.61 -18.78
CA LYS A 8 -5.83 18.75 -17.36
C LYS A 8 -4.99 17.72 -16.62
N ASP A 9 -3.75 18.08 -16.34
CA ASP A 9 -2.92 17.35 -15.39
C ASP A 9 -3.57 17.46 -14.00
N LYS A 10 -3.81 16.31 -13.38
CA LYS A 10 -4.41 16.18 -12.06
C LYS A 10 -3.27 15.75 -11.14
N GLU A 11 -2.46 16.75 -10.80
CA GLU A 11 -1.44 16.72 -9.77
C GLU A 11 -2.11 16.33 -8.44
N LYS A 12 -1.88 15.08 -8.05
CA LYS A 12 -2.26 14.50 -6.77
C LYS A 12 -1.31 15.07 -5.74
N GLU A 13 -1.71 16.19 -5.13
CA GLU A 13 -1.06 16.78 -3.97
C GLU A 13 -1.27 15.80 -2.79
N GLU A 14 -0.27 14.96 -2.54
CA GLU A 14 -0.19 14.12 -1.35
C GLU A 14 0.42 14.95 -0.23
N ASP A 15 -0.47 15.54 0.57
CA ASP A 15 -0.18 16.14 1.87
C ASP A 15 0.59 15.12 2.71
N ALA A 16 1.86 15.43 2.99
CA ALA A 16 2.77 14.59 3.74
C ALA A 16 2.41 14.68 5.24
N ILE A 17 1.31 14.03 5.60
CA ILE A 17 0.99 13.70 6.99
C ILE A 17 2.08 12.75 7.45
N GLU A 18 2.93 13.21 8.37
CA GLU A 18 3.93 12.35 9.01
C GLU A 18 3.20 11.11 9.55
N PRO A 19 3.47 9.90 9.03
CA PRO A 19 2.64 8.76 9.33
C PRO A 19 2.83 8.43 10.81
N ALA A 20 1.74 8.54 11.58
CA ALA A 20 1.66 7.90 12.88
C ALA A 20 2.16 6.45 12.73
N PRO A 21 2.93 5.90 13.69
CA PRO A 21 3.54 4.59 13.54
C PRO A 21 2.44 3.56 13.30
N CYS A 22 2.33 3.12 12.04
CA CYS A 22 1.26 2.22 11.64
C CYS A 22 1.69 0.81 12.03
N PRO A 23 0.93 0.09 12.88
CA PRO A 23 1.28 -1.26 13.30
C PRO A 23 1.07 -2.32 12.20
N HIS A 24 0.76 -1.89 10.96
CA HIS A 24 0.48 -2.69 9.77
C HIS A 24 -0.39 -3.94 10.03
N THR A 25 -1.38 -3.83 10.93
CA THR A 25 -2.30 -4.92 11.29
C THR A 25 -3.42 -5.13 10.26
N ALA A 26 -3.68 -4.13 9.41
CA ALA A 26 -4.74 -4.14 8.40
C ALA A 26 -4.16 -4.27 6.98
N LEU A 27 -3.38 -5.32 6.71
CA LEU A 27 -2.83 -5.60 5.37
C LEU A 27 -3.82 -6.35 4.50
N VAL A 28 -4.06 -5.84 3.29
CA VAL A 28 -4.97 -6.41 2.29
C VAL A 28 -4.15 -6.92 1.11
N GLN A 29 -4.42 -8.15 0.67
CA GLN A 29 -3.79 -8.72 -0.52
C GLN A 29 -4.41 -8.14 -1.80
N ARG A 30 -3.57 -7.68 -2.72
CA ARG A 30 -3.93 -7.31 -4.08
C ARG A 30 -3.07 -8.05 -5.08
N TRP A 31 -3.70 -8.57 -6.11
CA TRP A 31 -3.03 -9.17 -7.25
C TRP A 31 -3.15 -8.24 -8.45
N ASP A 32 -2.03 -8.01 -9.12
CA ASP A 32 -1.99 -7.21 -10.35
C ASP A 32 -2.53 -8.00 -11.53
N LEU A 33 -2.23 -9.31 -11.56
CA LEU A 33 -2.69 -10.23 -12.60
C LEU A 33 -3.70 -11.26 -12.03
N PRO A 34 -4.73 -11.62 -12.81
CA PRO A 34 -5.71 -12.63 -12.39
C PRO A 34 -5.09 -14.02 -12.26
N GLU A 35 -4.05 -14.34 -13.03
CA GLU A 35 -3.34 -15.63 -12.98
C GLU A 35 -2.58 -15.85 -11.66
N ASP A 36 -2.25 -14.76 -10.95
CA ASP A 36 -1.54 -14.80 -9.68
C ASP A 36 -2.51 -14.86 -8.48
N MET A 37 -3.81 -14.68 -8.70
CA MET A 37 -4.81 -14.70 -7.63
C MET A 37 -4.73 -16.02 -6.84
N GLY A 38 -4.68 -15.89 -5.52
CA GLY A 38 -4.52 -17.01 -4.59
C GLY A 38 -3.06 -17.40 -4.32
N ASN A 39 -2.09 -16.91 -5.12
CA ASN A 39 -0.68 -17.03 -4.79
C ASN A 39 -0.25 -15.86 -3.90
N LYS A 40 -0.06 -16.16 -2.61
CA LYS A 40 0.27 -15.16 -1.58
C LYS A 40 1.63 -14.48 -1.82
N GLU A 41 2.59 -15.21 -2.37
CA GLU A 41 3.94 -14.72 -2.60
C GLU A 41 4.00 -13.66 -3.71
N LYS A 42 3.07 -13.74 -4.65
CA LYS A 42 2.92 -12.78 -5.75
C LYS A 42 1.91 -11.66 -5.46
N ALA A 43 1.25 -11.71 -4.30
CA ALA A 43 0.34 -10.64 -3.89
C ALA A 43 1.15 -9.41 -3.46
N THR A 44 0.68 -8.24 -3.87
CA THR A 44 1.07 -6.97 -3.26
C THR A 44 0.20 -6.75 -2.04
N TYR A 45 0.82 -6.55 -0.88
CA TYR A 45 0.11 -6.28 0.36
C TYR A 45 -0.01 -4.79 0.57
N VAL A 46 -1.23 -4.27 0.68
CA VAL A 46 -1.48 -2.85 0.91
C VAL A 46 -2.09 -2.68 2.29
N CYS A 47 -1.50 -1.83 3.11
CA CYS A 47 -2.10 -1.48 4.39
C CYS A 47 -3.25 -0.50 4.16
N ASP A 48 -4.45 -0.85 4.61
CA ASP A 48 -5.63 0.01 4.46
C ASP A 48 -5.50 1.28 5.33
N ALA A 49 -4.78 1.19 6.46
CA ALA A 49 -4.64 2.29 7.41
C ALA A 49 -3.64 3.37 6.97
N CYS A 50 -2.48 2.99 6.41
CA CYS A 50 -1.45 3.96 5.96
C CYS A 50 -1.29 4.04 4.44
N GLY A 51 -1.95 3.17 3.68
CA GLY A 51 -1.78 3.07 2.22
C GLY A 51 -0.43 2.47 1.77
N GLY A 52 0.43 2.06 2.70
CA GLY A 52 1.74 1.49 2.42
C GLY A 52 1.64 0.19 1.62
N ARG A 53 2.55 -0.02 0.67
CA ARG A 53 2.62 -1.21 -0.18
C ARG A 53 3.84 -2.04 0.21
N PHE A 54 3.63 -3.33 0.38
CA PHE A 54 4.59 -4.28 0.93
C PHE A 54 4.61 -5.56 0.09
N ASN A 55 5.77 -6.19 0.03
CA ASN A 55 5.90 -7.52 -0.55
C ASN A 55 5.47 -8.60 0.47
N TYR A 56 5.42 -9.85 0.01
CA TYR A 56 5.02 -10.97 0.86
C TYR A 56 5.89 -11.14 2.10
N GLU A 57 7.22 -11.00 1.98
CA GLU A 57 8.15 -11.16 3.10
C GLU A 57 7.90 -10.10 4.19
N GLN A 58 7.77 -8.83 3.80
CA GLN A 58 7.47 -7.75 4.73
C GLN A 58 6.09 -7.92 5.39
N ALA A 59 5.08 -8.31 4.60
CA ALA A 59 3.74 -8.56 5.13
C ALA A 59 3.73 -9.72 6.14
N ARG A 60 4.53 -10.75 5.87
CA ARG A 60 4.75 -11.86 6.79
C ARG A 60 5.38 -11.40 8.10
N GLU A 61 6.41 -10.57 8.06
CA GLU A 61 7.02 -10.01 9.27
C GLU A 61 6.00 -9.25 10.14
N PHE A 62 5.11 -8.46 9.52
CA PHE A 62 4.05 -7.74 10.25
C PHE A 62 2.98 -8.68 10.82
N MET A 63 2.61 -9.75 10.11
CA MET A 63 1.64 -10.75 10.58
C MET A 63 2.21 -11.69 11.66
N GLU A 64 3.49 -12.04 11.59
CA GLU A 64 4.16 -12.97 12.50
C GLU A 64 4.67 -12.28 13.78
N ARG A 65 4.90 -10.95 13.73
CA ARG A 65 5.22 -10.13 14.90
C ARG A 65 4.20 -9.00 15.09
N PRO A 66 2.95 -9.31 15.49
CA PRO A 66 2.06 -8.29 16.03
C PRO A 66 2.63 -7.85 17.38
N SER A 67 3.53 -6.87 17.37
CA SER A 67 4.03 -6.12 18.54
C SER A 67 3.84 -6.84 19.89
N LEU A 68 4.77 -7.72 20.26
CA LEU A 68 4.80 -8.26 21.62
C LEU A 68 4.82 -7.07 22.59
N PRO A 69 3.91 -7.00 23.59
CA PRO A 69 4.03 -6.01 24.64
C PRO A 69 5.36 -6.28 25.34
N ILE A 70 6.24 -5.28 25.34
CA ILE A 70 7.45 -5.29 26.15
C ILE A 70 6.95 -5.19 27.60
N SER A 71 6.96 -6.30 28.32
CA SER A 71 6.73 -6.36 29.78
C SER A 71 7.91 -5.79 30.55
#